data_AF-A0A923XDA7-F1
#
_entry.id   AF-A0A923XDA7-F1
#
_cell.length_a   1.000
_cell.length_b   1.000
_cell.length_c   1.000
_cell.angle_alpha   90.00
_cell.angle_beta   90.00
_cell.angle_gamma   90.00
#
_symmetry.space_group_name_H-M   'P 1'
#
loop_
_entity.id
_entity.type
_entity.pdbx_description
1 polymer ?
#
loop_
_entity_poly.entity_id
_entity_poly.type
_entity_poly.pdbx_seq_one_letter_code
_entity_poly.pdbx_strand_id
1 'polypeptide(L)'
;MVKKTNSNKASNAKQIHPWRLCVPGRHWVREHTLHITPSKKNPGGSTTIRHAHCADNPSGKDQLYPDEIQEIARQNFSKVIAKPCPQDLGFKGKGTQYDDFIAGWTKYWNDALSPTKPLSPDIVKALIASESGFNPEMLVIKKNSNSARGLLQILNSTRKTLGNEKGELQDHFLTVTKKDLDDPNMNICAGIRWLFQKQKLASSYLGRDASWEEAVMNYKGKLKSKSDDVEANKQIKIFKKYLDALVECKNVQ
;
A
#
# COMPACT_ATOMS: atom_id res chain seq x y z
N MET A 1 -0.31 51.76 24.88
CA MET A 1 -0.24 50.28 24.97
C MET A 1 -0.81 49.67 23.69
N VAL A 2 0.06 49.27 22.78
CA VAL A 2 -0.33 48.67 21.49
C VAL A 2 -0.63 47.19 21.72
N LYS A 3 -1.89 46.77 21.56
CA LYS A 3 -2.29 45.37 21.58
C LYS A 3 -1.73 44.69 20.32
N LYS A 4 -0.64 43.93 20.49
CA LYS A 4 -0.21 42.93 19.50
C LYS A 4 -1.22 41.80 19.51
N THR A 5 -2.10 41.78 18.52
CA THR A 5 -2.88 40.58 18.18
C THR A 5 -1.91 39.53 17.63
N ASN A 6 -1.65 38.50 18.43
CA ASN A 6 -0.97 37.29 18.00
C ASN A 6 -1.75 36.66 16.85
N SER A 7 -1.12 36.61 15.69
CA SER A 7 -1.54 35.77 14.57
C SER A 7 -1.50 34.31 15.04
N ASN A 8 -2.68 33.74 15.28
CA ASN A 8 -2.81 32.31 15.57
C ASN A 8 -2.39 31.49 14.35
N LYS A 9 -1.15 31.00 14.45
CA LYS A 9 -0.60 29.74 13.94
C LYS A 9 -1.68 28.86 13.27
N ALA A 10 -1.78 28.94 11.95
CA ALA A 10 -2.48 27.93 11.16
C ALA A 10 -1.76 26.60 11.42
N SER A 11 -2.36 25.72 12.22
CA SER A 11 -1.90 24.35 12.37
C SER A 11 -1.95 23.71 10.99
N ASN A 12 -0.80 23.24 10.47
CA ASN A 12 -0.72 22.39 9.29
C ASN A 12 -1.66 21.19 9.48
N ALA A 13 -2.91 21.31 9.05
CA ALA A 13 -3.81 20.18 8.93
C ALA A 13 -3.18 19.29 7.86
N LYS A 14 -2.67 18.12 8.26
CA LYS A 14 -2.16 17.13 7.30
C LYS A 14 -3.25 16.94 6.25
N GLN A 15 -2.93 17.22 5.00
CA GLN A 15 -3.87 17.14 3.90
C GLN A 15 -4.34 15.69 3.77
N ILE A 16 -5.60 15.44 4.12
CA ILE A 16 -6.20 14.12 4.01
C ILE A 16 -6.46 13.86 2.53
N HIS A 17 -6.09 12.67 2.05
CA HIS A 17 -6.32 12.31 0.66
C HIS A 17 -7.83 12.38 0.34
N PRO A 18 -8.27 12.99 -0.79
CA PRO A 18 -9.68 13.19 -1.11
C PRO A 18 -10.52 11.91 -1.21
N TRP A 19 -9.88 10.77 -1.41
CA TRP A 19 -10.55 9.46 -1.45
C TRP A 19 -10.82 8.85 -0.08
N ARG A 20 -10.34 9.46 1.01
CA ARG A 20 -10.66 8.99 2.36
C ARG A 20 -12.14 9.17 2.66
N LEU A 21 -12.73 8.13 3.24
CA LEU A 21 -14.15 8.10 3.58
C LEU A 21 -14.38 8.66 4.98
N CYS A 22 -13.37 8.53 5.84
CA CYS A 22 -13.42 8.99 7.21
C CYS A 22 -12.27 9.95 7.51
N VAL A 23 -12.55 10.89 8.42
CA VAL A 23 -11.53 11.79 8.96
C VAL A 23 -10.48 11.01 9.77
N PRO A 24 -9.24 11.53 9.92
CA PRO A 24 -8.23 10.95 10.79
C PRO A 24 -8.78 10.65 12.19
N GLY A 25 -8.36 9.52 12.74
CA GLY A 25 -8.89 9.01 14.00
C GLY A 25 -10.19 8.21 13.87
N ARG A 26 -10.74 8.09 12.66
CA ARG A 26 -11.87 7.20 12.35
C ARG A 26 -11.52 6.28 11.18
N HIS A 27 -12.29 5.22 11.01
CA HIS A 27 -12.16 4.30 9.89
C HIS A 27 -13.53 3.91 9.34
N TRP A 28 -13.58 3.59 8.05
CA TRP A 28 -14.80 3.11 7.42
C TRP A 28 -15.12 1.69 7.90
N VAL A 29 -16.40 1.45 8.17
CA VAL A 29 -16.98 0.14 8.44
C VAL A 29 -18.08 -0.08 7.43
N ARG A 30 -17.97 -1.17 6.67
CA ARG A 30 -18.99 -1.51 5.67
C ARG A 30 -20.31 -1.90 6.34
N GLU A 31 -21.38 -1.87 5.56
CA GLU A 31 -22.66 -2.41 5.99
C GLU A 31 -22.51 -3.89 6.38
N HIS A 32 -23.05 -4.24 7.54
CA HIS A 32 -23.00 -5.60 8.06
C HIS A 32 -24.18 -5.93 8.95
N THR A 33 -24.47 -7.21 9.04
CA THR A 33 -25.46 -7.75 9.97
C THR A 33 -24.99 -7.57 11.41
N LEU A 34 -25.81 -6.93 12.23
CA LEU A 34 -25.60 -6.76 13.66
C LEU A 34 -26.52 -7.72 14.43
N HIS A 35 -25.89 -8.61 15.21
CA HIS A 35 -26.62 -9.46 16.13
C HIS A 35 -26.70 -8.79 17.51
N ILE A 36 -27.92 -8.49 17.95
CA ILE A 36 -28.23 -7.92 19.26
C ILE A 36 -28.55 -9.08 20.18
N THR A 37 -27.67 -9.32 21.15
CA THR A 37 -27.87 -10.36 22.15
C THR A 37 -29.09 -10.06 23.04
N PRO A 38 -29.78 -11.09 23.55
CA PRO A 38 -30.81 -10.93 24.57
C PRO A 38 -30.35 -10.04 25.73
N SER A 39 -31.19 -9.08 26.12
CA SER A 39 -30.96 -8.17 27.24
C SER A 39 -32.29 -7.76 27.88
N LYS A 40 -32.25 -7.11 29.06
CA LYS A 40 -33.48 -6.56 29.67
C LYS A 40 -34.27 -5.64 28.74
N LYS A 41 -33.57 -4.92 27.84
CA LYS A 41 -34.19 -4.01 26.86
C LYS A 41 -34.68 -4.74 25.60
N ASN A 42 -34.05 -5.86 25.25
CA ASN A 42 -34.40 -6.69 24.09
C ASN A 42 -34.41 -8.18 24.49
N PRO A 43 -35.49 -8.69 25.12
CA PRO A 43 -35.48 -10.01 25.75
C PRO A 43 -35.25 -11.18 24.79
N GLY A 44 -35.69 -11.06 23.53
CA GLY A 44 -35.50 -12.11 22.51
C GLY A 44 -34.20 -11.97 21.71
N GLY A 45 -33.41 -10.92 21.93
CA GLY A 45 -32.39 -10.49 20.96
C GLY A 45 -33.01 -10.10 19.61
N SER A 46 -32.17 -9.71 18.65
CA SER A 46 -32.61 -9.51 17.26
C SER A 46 -31.41 -9.49 16.32
N THR A 47 -31.68 -9.65 15.03
CA THR A 47 -30.69 -9.45 13.98
C THR A 47 -31.16 -8.27 13.12
N THR A 48 -30.31 -7.25 12.99
CA THR A 48 -30.60 -6.05 12.20
C THR A 48 -29.44 -5.74 11.24
N ILE A 49 -29.64 -4.81 10.30
CA ILE A 49 -28.60 -4.33 9.40
C ILE A 49 -28.04 -3.04 9.97
N ARG A 50 -26.72 -2.99 10.17
CA ARG A 50 -26.00 -1.76 10.52
C ARG A 50 -25.42 -1.18 9.25
N HIS A 51 -25.97 -0.05 8.80
CA HIS A 51 -25.50 0.67 7.62
C HIS A 51 -24.04 1.09 7.76
N ALA A 52 -23.39 1.30 6.61
CA ALA A 52 -22.00 1.69 6.55
C ALA A 52 -21.78 3.06 7.21
N HIS A 53 -20.69 3.21 7.96
CA HIS A 53 -20.42 4.39 8.78
C HIS A 53 -18.93 4.52 9.13
N CYS A 54 -18.54 5.68 9.64
CA CYS A 54 -17.23 5.88 10.26
C CYS A 54 -17.28 5.46 11.73
N ALA A 55 -16.37 4.58 12.15
CA ALA A 55 -16.16 4.21 13.55
C ALA A 55 -14.86 4.85 14.07
N ASP A 56 -14.80 5.15 15.36
CA ASP A 56 -13.58 5.69 15.96
C ASP A 56 -12.50 4.61 15.99
N ASN A 57 -11.29 4.96 15.55
CA ASN A 57 -10.16 4.07 15.68
C ASN A 57 -9.49 4.31 17.05
N PRO A 58 -9.08 3.25 17.78
CA PRO A 58 -8.64 3.38 19.17
C PRO A 58 -7.44 4.30 19.40
N SER A 59 -6.62 4.57 18.37
CA SER A 59 -5.42 5.39 18.53
C SER A 59 -5.60 6.84 18.15
N GLY A 60 -6.69 7.20 17.48
CA GLY A 60 -6.89 8.53 16.92
C GLY A 60 -5.96 8.88 15.75
N LYS A 61 -5.10 7.96 15.30
CA LYS A 61 -4.13 8.22 14.22
C LYS A 61 -4.73 7.99 12.84
N ASP A 62 -4.02 8.46 11.83
CA ASP A 62 -4.37 8.19 10.45
C ASP A 62 -4.01 6.75 10.05
N GLN A 63 -5.05 5.91 9.88
CA GLN A 63 -4.91 4.50 9.53
C GLN A 63 -5.93 4.10 8.49
N LEU A 64 -5.52 3.27 7.52
CA LEU A 64 -6.44 2.60 6.60
C LEU A 64 -6.76 1.19 7.09
N TYR A 65 -8.05 0.88 7.11
CA TYR A 65 -8.61 -0.43 7.46
C TYR A 65 -9.10 -1.15 6.19
N PRO A 66 -9.24 -2.50 6.21
CA PRO A 66 -9.58 -3.27 5.03
C PRO A 66 -10.88 -2.82 4.35
N ASP A 67 -11.93 -2.51 5.11
CA ASP A 67 -13.18 -2.03 4.53
C ASP A 67 -13.00 -0.70 3.77
N GLU A 68 -12.20 0.23 4.30
CA GLU A 68 -11.91 1.51 3.63
C GLU A 68 -11.05 1.30 2.38
N ILE A 69 -10.05 0.42 2.45
CA ILE A 69 -9.17 0.07 1.32
C ILE A 69 -9.99 -0.53 0.17
N GLN A 70 -10.94 -1.44 0.46
CA GLN A 70 -11.84 -1.97 -0.57
C GLN A 70 -12.73 -0.88 -1.18
N GLU A 71 -13.31 -0.04 -0.32
CA GLU A 71 -14.28 0.95 -0.77
C GLU A 71 -13.62 2.08 -1.58
N ILE A 72 -12.39 2.49 -1.22
CA ILE A 72 -11.57 3.40 -2.02
C ILE A 72 -11.36 2.85 -3.42
N ALA A 73 -10.95 1.58 -3.52
CA ALA A 73 -10.70 0.93 -4.79
C ALA A 73 -11.96 0.88 -5.66
N ARG A 74 -13.07 0.43 -5.06
CA ARG A 74 -14.38 0.32 -5.71
C ARG A 74 -14.87 1.66 -6.29
N GLN A 75 -14.69 2.77 -5.55
CA GLN A 75 -15.22 4.06 -5.96
C GLN A 75 -14.34 4.80 -6.99
N ASN A 76 -13.03 4.56 -6.99
CA ASN A 76 -12.07 5.46 -7.63
C ASN A 76 -11.21 4.82 -8.73
N PHE A 77 -10.86 3.54 -8.65
CA PHE A 77 -9.72 3.03 -9.42
C PHE A 77 -9.99 2.87 -10.92
N SER A 78 -11.20 2.50 -11.30
CA SER A 78 -11.60 2.43 -12.71
C SER A 78 -11.53 3.77 -13.44
N LYS A 79 -11.54 4.89 -12.69
CA LYS A 79 -11.48 6.27 -13.20
C LYS A 79 -10.05 6.78 -13.35
N VAL A 80 -9.04 6.03 -12.89
CA VAL A 80 -7.65 6.47 -12.95
C VAL A 80 -7.12 6.33 -14.38
N ILE A 81 -6.71 7.46 -14.94
CA ILE A 81 -6.22 7.55 -16.33
C ILE A 81 -4.80 7.00 -16.47
N ALA A 82 -3.91 7.35 -15.52
CA ALA A 82 -2.50 6.96 -15.55
C ALA A 82 -2.32 5.49 -15.12
N LYS A 83 -2.59 4.57 -16.05
CA LYS A 83 -2.42 3.12 -15.87
C LYS A 83 -0.99 2.68 -16.22
N PRO A 84 -0.52 1.52 -15.70
CA PRO A 84 0.69 0.91 -16.23
C PRO A 84 0.48 0.52 -17.71
N CYS A 85 1.56 0.29 -18.43
CA CYS A 85 1.48 -0.25 -19.79
C CYS A 85 0.63 -1.56 -19.80
N PRO A 86 -0.26 -1.74 -20.79
CA PRO A 86 -1.17 -2.89 -20.87
C PRO A 86 -0.49 -4.20 -21.31
N GLN A 87 0.84 -4.27 -21.30
CA GLN A 87 1.57 -5.49 -21.64
C GLN A 87 1.46 -6.50 -20.50
N ASP A 88 1.21 -7.75 -20.87
CA ASP A 88 1.03 -8.87 -19.93
C ASP A 88 2.36 -9.43 -19.39
N LEU A 89 3.49 -9.02 -19.96
CA LEU A 89 4.85 -9.46 -19.58
C LEU A 89 5.07 -10.99 -19.70
N GLY A 90 4.21 -11.69 -20.45
CA GLY A 90 4.30 -13.13 -20.70
C GLY A 90 3.60 -14.01 -19.65
N PHE A 91 2.72 -13.44 -18.83
CA PHE A 91 2.00 -14.14 -17.76
C PHE A 91 0.59 -14.64 -18.13
N LYS A 92 0.32 -14.81 -19.43
CA LYS A 92 -0.89 -15.42 -19.99
C LYS A 92 -2.19 -14.77 -19.50
N GLY A 93 -2.23 -13.44 -19.48
CA GLY A 93 -3.39 -12.63 -19.10
C GLY A 93 -3.43 -12.20 -17.63
N LYS A 94 -2.54 -12.73 -16.78
CA LYS A 94 -2.46 -12.33 -15.36
C LYS A 94 -1.75 -10.99 -15.16
N GLY A 95 -0.90 -10.58 -16.10
CA GLY A 95 -0.08 -9.38 -15.97
C GLY A 95 -0.89 -8.08 -16.02
N THR A 96 -2.06 -8.08 -16.64
CA THR A 96 -2.94 -6.91 -16.75
C THR A 96 -4.10 -6.92 -15.76
N GLN A 97 -4.36 -8.06 -15.10
CA GLN A 97 -5.51 -8.26 -14.21
C GLN A 97 -5.58 -7.26 -13.05
N TYR A 98 -4.43 -6.73 -12.62
CA TYR A 98 -4.32 -5.87 -11.44
C TYR A 98 -4.00 -4.41 -11.78
N ASP A 99 -4.05 -4.03 -13.07
CA ASP A 99 -3.62 -2.70 -13.53
C ASP A 99 -4.42 -1.56 -12.86
N ASP A 100 -5.70 -1.76 -12.59
CA ASP A 100 -6.54 -0.77 -11.88
C ASP A 100 -6.13 -0.61 -10.40
N PHE A 101 -5.81 -1.71 -9.71
CA PHE A 101 -5.29 -1.65 -8.33
C PHE A 101 -3.91 -1.01 -8.28
N ILE A 102 -3.05 -1.33 -9.24
CA ILE A 102 -1.72 -0.74 -9.37
C ILE A 102 -1.83 0.77 -9.61
N ALA A 103 -2.62 1.19 -10.59
CA ALA A 103 -2.82 2.59 -10.92
C ALA A 103 -3.43 3.38 -9.74
N GLY A 104 -4.50 2.83 -9.15
CA GLY A 104 -5.21 3.42 -8.03
C GLY A 104 -4.33 3.64 -6.81
N TRP A 105 -3.65 2.60 -6.32
CA TRP A 105 -2.81 2.74 -5.14
C TRP A 105 -1.53 3.53 -5.39
N THR A 106 -0.94 3.45 -6.59
CA THR A 106 0.19 4.31 -6.93
C THR A 106 -0.22 5.78 -6.90
N LYS A 107 -1.37 6.13 -7.48
CA LYS A 107 -1.91 7.49 -7.40
C LYS A 107 -2.17 7.90 -5.95
N TYR A 108 -2.90 7.09 -5.20
CA TYR A 108 -3.25 7.40 -3.81
C TYR A 108 -2.00 7.68 -2.95
N TRP A 109 -0.97 6.84 -3.04
CA TRP A 109 0.23 7.01 -2.23
C TRP A 109 1.14 8.14 -2.71
N ASN A 110 1.20 8.40 -4.02
CA ASN A 110 1.87 9.59 -4.56
C ASN A 110 1.23 10.87 -3.99
N ASP A 111 -0.09 10.96 -4.01
CA ASP A 111 -0.82 12.13 -3.50
C ASP A 111 -0.64 12.26 -1.97
N ALA A 112 -0.81 11.16 -1.23
CA ALA A 112 -0.75 11.16 0.24
C ALA A 112 0.66 11.44 0.80
N LEU A 113 1.72 10.96 0.12
CA LEU A 113 3.09 11.08 0.61
C LEU A 113 3.91 12.15 -0.12
N SER A 114 3.43 12.65 -1.27
CA SER A 114 4.02 13.74 -2.05
C SER A 114 5.55 13.62 -2.21
N PRO A 115 6.06 12.49 -2.76
CA PRO A 115 7.51 12.30 -2.92
C PRO A 115 8.08 13.29 -3.94
N THR A 116 9.36 13.62 -3.83
CA THR A 116 10.06 14.48 -4.82
C THR A 116 9.93 13.94 -6.24
N LYS A 117 9.95 12.61 -6.39
CA LYS A 117 9.71 11.91 -7.66
C LYS A 117 8.54 10.94 -7.48
N PRO A 118 7.40 11.16 -8.16
CA PRO A 118 6.27 10.24 -8.11
C PRO A 118 6.64 8.82 -8.53
N LEU A 119 6.10 7.83 -7.85
CA LEU A 119 6.19 6.42 -8.23
C LEU A 119 5.41 6.20 -9.52
N SER A 120 6.04 5.53 -10.49
CA SER A 120 5.36 5.08 -11.71
C SER A 120 4.61 3.76 -11.46
N PRO A 121 3.39 3.58 -11.99
CA PRO A 121 2.68 2.30 -11.92
C PRO A 121 3.44 1.16 -12.62
N ASP A 122 4.27 1.45 -13.63
CA ASP A 122 5.07 0.42 -14.30
C ASP A 122 6.14 -0.19 -13.38
N ILE A 123 6.71 0.61 -12.48
CA ILE A 123 7.68 0.13 -11.48
C ILE A 123 7.01 -0.88 -10.56
N VAL A 124 5.76 -0.61 -10.15
CA VAL A 124 4.98 -1.52 -9.31
C VAL A 124 4.62 -2.79 -10.08
N LYS A 125 4.20 -2.68 -11.34
CA LYS A 125 3.90 -3.83 -12.20
C LYS A 125 5.12 -4.72 -12.41
N ALA A 126 6.27 -4.13 -12.72
CA ALA A 126 7.54 -4.86 -12.83
C ALA A 126 7.98 -5.49 -11.50
N LEU A 127 7.72 -4.82 -10.37
CA LEU A 127 7.97 -5.38 -9.04
C LEU A 127 7.11 -6.63 -8.81
N ILE A 128 5.79 -6.57 -9.02
CA ILE A 128 4.87 -7.72 -8.90
C ILE A 128 5.32 -8.87 -9.80
N ALA A 129 5.66 -8.59 -11.05
CA ALA A 129 6.18 -9.58 -12.00
C ALA A 129 7.43 -10.29 -11.46
N SER A 130 8.35 -9.53 -10.85
CA SER A 130 9.60 -10.07 -10.29
C SER A 130 9.45 -10.76 -8.91
N GLU A 131 8.43 -10.41 -8.14
CA GLU A 131 8.19 -10.96 -6.79
C GLU A 131 7.35 -12.23 -6.82
N SER A 132 6.26 -12.21 -7.60
CA SER A 132 5.26 -13.28 -7.57
C SER A 132 4.86 -13.84 -8.93
N GLY A 133 5.30 -13.21 -10.02
CA GLY A 133 4.80 -13.53 -11.35
C GLY A 133 3.28 -13.40 -11.44
N PHE A 134 2.72 -12.40 -10.76
CA PHE A 134 1.28 -12.15 -10.68
C PHE A 134 0.46 -13.29 -10.03
N ASN A 135 1.07 -14.08 -9.15
CA ASN A 135 0.37 -15.09 -8.34
C ASN A 135 -0.09 -14.50 -7.00
N PRO A 136 -1.40 -14.23 -6.79
CA PRO A 136 -1.90 -13.65 -5.55
C PRO A 136 -1.87 -14.63 -4.37
N GLU A 137 -1.78 -15.93 -4.63
CA GLU A 137 -1.72 -16.98 -3.61
C GLU A 137 -0.29 -17.34 -3.22
N MET A 138 0.72 -16.66 -3.78
CA MET A 138 2.11 -17.00 -3.53
C MET A 138 2.48 -16.82 -2.05
N LEU A 139 2.86 -17.93 -1.43
CA LEU A 139 3.28 -18.00 -0.03
C LEU A 139 4.69 -18.56 0.05
N VAL A 140 5.63 -17.76 0.54
CA VAL A 140 7.01 -18.20 0.81
C VAL A 140 7.22 -18.29 2.31
N ILE A 141 7.40 -19.51 2.83
CA ILE A 141 7.69 -19.76 4.24
C ILE A 141 9.19 -19.60 4.49
N LYS A 142 9.58 -18.62 5.31
CA LYS A 142 10.98 -18.44 5.73
C LYS A 142 11.24 -19.15 7.06
N LYS A 143 12.52 -19.50 7.32
CA LYS A 143 13.00 -20.30 8.47
C LYS A 143 12.55 -19.81 9.86
N ASN A 144 12.09 -18.56 10.01
CA ASN A 144 11.66 -17.96 11.29
C ASN A 144 10.15 -17.67 11.35
N SER A 145 9.31 -18.46 10.69
CA SER A 145 7.84 -18.24 10.61
C SER A 145 7.43 -16.88 10.00
N ASN A 146 8.38 -16.18 9.37
CA ASN A 146 8.15 -14.91 8.68
C ASN A 146 7.80 -15.18 7.21
N SER A 147 6.55 -15.57 6.97
CA SER A 147 6.06 -15.82 5.62
C SER A 147 5.92 -14.54 4.80
N ALA A 148 6.27 -14.60 3.52
CA ALA A 148 5.92 -13.58 2.52
C ALA A 148 4.63 -13.99 1.79
N ARG A 149 3.72 -13.04 1.52
CA ARG A 149 2.39 -13.31 0.95
C ARG A 149 2.06 -12.42 -0.25
N GLY A 150 1.39 -13.01 -1.22
CA GLY A 150 0.69 -12.35 -2.30
C GLY A 150 1.59 -11.66 -3.32
N LEU A 151 0.98 -10.75 -4.10
CA LEU A 151 1.57 -10.17 -5.30
C LEU A 151 2.92 -9.47 -5.08
N LEU A 152 3.05 -8.76 -3.97
CA LEU A 152 4.25 -8.02 -3.58
C LEU A 152 5.05 -8.69 -2.46
N GLN A 153 4.74 -9.95 -2.13
CA GLN A 153 5.51 -10.76 -1.16
C GLN A 153 5.72 -10.06 0.20
N ILE A 154 4.63 -9.53 0.77
CA ILE A 154 4.66 -8.83 2.06
C ILE A 154 4.96 -9.80 3.20
N LEU A 155 6.02 -9.49 3.97
CA LEU A 155 6.41 -10.29 5.13
C LEU A 155 5.47 -10.06 6.32
N ASN A 156 5.27 -11.09 7.15
CA ASN A 156 4.55 -10.96 8.43
C ASN A 156 5.14 -9.85 9.32
N SER A 157 6.48 -9.70 9.32
CA SER A 157 7.16 -8.61 10.02
C SER A 157 6.83 -7.24 9.43
N THR A 158 6.85 -7.11 8.11
CA THR A 158 6.49 -5.88 7.40
C THR A 158 5.06 -5.47 7.70
N ARG A 159 4.12 -6.42 7.63
CA ARG A 159 2.72 -6.19 8.01
C ARG A 159 2.57 -5.63 9.43
N LYS A 160 3.32 -6.18 10.38
CA LYS A 160 3.34 -5.65 11.76
C LYS A 160 3.91 -4.23 11.80
N THR A 161 4.98 -3.95 11.06
CA THR A 161 5.55 -2.60 10.97
C THR A 161 4.57 -1.59 10.36
N LEU A 162 3.82 -1.97 9.32
CA LEU A 162 2.84 -1.11 8.65
C LEU A 162 1.72 -0.64 9.60
N GLY A 163 1.37 -1.44 10.61
CA GLY A 163 0.41 -1.07 11.66
C GLY A 163 1.05 -0.64 12.99
N ASN A 164 2.39 -0.59 13.09
CA ASN A 164 3.07 -0.27 14.34
C ASN A 164 3.28 1.23 14.49
N GLU A 165 2.39 1.85 15.25
CA GLU A 165 2.39 3.27 15.56
C GLU A 165 3.54 3.79 16.41
N LYS A 166 4.28 2.89 17.07
CA LYS A 166 5.50 3.20 17.83
C LYS A 166 6.75 2.73 17.08
N GLY A 167 6.58 2.31 15.83
CA GLY A 167 7.61 1.70 15.01
C GLY A 167 8.28 2.68 14.06
N GLU A 168 8.75 2.12 12.95
CA GLU A 168 9.50 2.84 11.92
C GLU A 168 8.66 3.87 11.14
N LEU A 169 7.35 3.64 11.05
CA LEU A 169 6.44 4.54 10.37
C LEU A 169 5.97 5.66 11.29
N GLN A 170 5.89 6.87 10.73
CA GLN A 170 5.44 8.06 11.46
C GLN A 170 3.96 8.40 11.19
N ASP A 171 3.40 7.94 10.09
CA ASP A 171 2.01 8.17 9.68
C ASP A 171 1.54 7.19 8.59
N HIS A 172 0.27 7.34 8.19
CA HIS A 172 -0.40 6.54 7.17
C HIS A 172 -0.25 5.03 7.41
N PHE A 173 -0.72 4.59 8.58
CA PHE A 173 -0.60 3.20 9.01
C PHE A 173 -1.63 2.33 8.29
N LEU A 174 -1.35 1.03 8.21
CA LEU A 174 -2.26 0.03 7.65
C LEU A 174 -2.59 -1.04 8.69
N THR A 175 -3.88 -1.24 8.93
CA THR A 175 -4.39 -2.23 9.89
C THR A 175 -4.92 -3.44 9.15
N VAL A 176 -4.01 -4.23 8.60
CA VAL A 176 -4.31 -5.45 7.84
C VAL A 176 -3.88 -6.71 8.59
N THR A 177 -4.71 -7.75 8.55
CA THR A 177 -4.42 -9.08 9.08
C THR A 177 -3.57 -9.90 8.10
N LYS A 178 -3.15 -11.11 8.52
CA LYS A 178 -2.43 -12.01 7.60
C LYS A 178 -3.30 -12.47 6.44
N LYS A 179 -4.60 -12.71 6.70
CA LYS A 179 -5.58 -13.18 5.72
C LYS A 179 -5.91 -12.07 4.72
N ASP A 180 -5.98 -10.83 5.19
CA ASP A 180 -6.23 -9.69 4.30
C ASP A 180 -5.16 -9.56 3.23
N LEU A 181 -3.90 -9.94 3.50
CA LEU A 181 -2.82 -9.91 2.50
C LEU A 181 -2.95 -10.96 1.39
N ASP A 182 -3.88 -11.91 1.51
CA ASP A 182 -4.21 -12.86 0.44
C ASP A 182 -5.16 -12.19 -0.60
N ASP A 183 -5.78 -11.05 -0.26
CA ASP A 183 -6.53 -10.22 -1.21
C ASP A 183 -5.58 -9.32 -2.04
N PRO A 184 -5.68 -9.34 -3.39
CA PRO A 184 -4.80 -8.54 -4.26
C PRO A 184 -4.84 -7.03 -3.99
N ASN A 185 -6.01 -6.48 -3.71
CA ASN A 185 -6.19 -5.04 -3.47
C ASN A 185 -5.46 -4.62 -2.18
N MET A 186 -5.65 -5.38 -1.10
CA MET A 186 -4.94 -5.19 0.17
C MET A 186 -3.43 -5.35 0.01
N ASN A 187 -3.00 -6.39 -0.71
CA ASN A 187 -1.58 -6.71 -0.88
C ASN A 187 -0.84 -5.60 -1.66
N ILE A 188 -1.45 -5.10 -2.74
CA ILE A 188 -0.92 -4.00 -3.55
C ILE A 188 -0.89 -2.70 -2.73
N CYS A 189 -1.97 -2.37 -2.01
CA CYS A 189 -2.01 -1.22 -1.11
C CYS A 189 -0.84 -1.23 -0.11
N ALA A 190 -0.68 -2.36 0.59
CA ALA A 190 0.36 -2.55 1.59
C ALA A 190 1.77 -2.52 1.01
N GLY A 191 1.99 -3.16 -0.14
CA GLY A 191 3.30 -3.22 -0.76
C GLY A 191 3.76 -1.89 -1.33
N ILE A 192 2.86 -1.11 -1.94
CA ILE A 192 3.21 0.24 -2.38
C ILE A 192 3.54 1.13 -1.19
N ARG A 193 2.71 1.12 -0.13
CA ARG A 193 3.02 1.87 1.12
C ARG A 193 4.39 1.52 1.69
N TRP A 194 4.73 0.23 1.67
CA TRP A 194 6.04 -0.25 2.11
C TRP A 194 7.18 0.17 1.17
N LEU A 195 6.95 0.18 -0.14
CA LEU A 195 7.94 0.65 -1.13
C LEU A 195 8.32 2.12 -0.91
N PHE A 196 7.36 2.99 -0.59
CA PHE A 196 7.65 4.38 -0.19
C PHE A 196 8.55 4.45 1.05
N GLN A 197 8.25 3.63 2.06
CA GLN A 197 9.11 3.56 3.24
C GLN A 197 10.51 3.06 2.89
N LYS A 198 10.61 2.09 1.98
CA LYS A 198 11.89 1.58 1.48
C LYS A 198 12.68 2.62 0.69
N GLN A 199 12.02 3.50 -0.05
CA GLN A 199 12.69 4.65 -0.67
C GLN A 199 13.26 5.58 0.41
N LYS A 200 12.46 5.97 1.42
CA LYS A 200 12.93 6.84 2.52
C LYS A 200 14.15 6.25 3.23
N LEU A 201 14.10 4.95 3.56
CA LEU A 201 15.24 4.26 4.17
C LEU A 201 16.45 4.18 3.23
N ALA A 202 16.23 3.91 1.94
CA ALA A 202 17.30 3.89 0.95
C ALA A 202 17.97 5.27 0.85
N SER A 203 17.20 6.35 0.80
CA SER A 203 17.74 7.71 0.78
C SER A 203 18.60 8.00 2.01
N SER A 204 18.13 7.59 3.19
CA SER A 204 18.89 7.72 4.43
C SER A 204 20.20 6.94 4.40
N TYR A 205 20.24 5.75 3.79
CA TYR A 205 21.46 4.96 3.68
C TYR A 205 22.44 5.54 2.65
N LEU A 206 21.93 6.16 1.58
CA LEU A 206 22.73 6.69 0.48
C LEU A 206 23.19 8.14 0.71
N GLY A 207 22.59 8.86 1.67
CA GLY A 207 22.87 10.28 1.90
C GLY A 207 22.35 11.21 0.78
N ARG A 208 21.49 10.69 -0.11
CA ARG A 208 20.85 11.41 -1.21
C ARG A 208 19.48 10.79 -1.48
N ASP A 209 18.66 11.46 -2.29
CA ASP A 209 17.40 10.87 -2.74
C ASP A 209 17.65 9.58 -3.55
N ALA A 210 17.03 8.49 -3.09
CA ALA A 210 17.08 7.20 -3.75
C ALA A 210 16.13 7.16 -4.94
N SER A 211 16.57 6.52 -6.02
CA SER A 211 15.69 6.19 -7.15
C SER A 211 14.67 5.12 -6.75
N TRP A 212 13.63 4.95 -7.56
CA TRP A 212 12.63 3.91 -7.30
C TRP A 212 13.19 2.50 -7.53
N GLU A 213 14.15 2.33 -8.44
CA GLU A 213 14.90 1.09 -8.62
C GLU A 213 15.74 0.76 -7.39
N GLU A 214 16.40 1.77 -6.77
CA GLU A 214 17.10 1.59 -5.50
C GLU A 214 16.14 1.25 -4.35
N ALA A 215 14.96 1.87 -4.34
CA ALA A 215 13.90 1.52 -3.40
C ALA A 215 13.43 0.06 -3.60
N VAL A 216 13.28 -0.42 -4.84
CA VAL A 216 12.98 -1.81 -5.17
C VAL A 216 14.09 -2.75 -4.68
N MET A 217 15.36 -2.38 -4.88
CA MET A 217 16.47 -3.18 -4.35
C MET A 217 16.48 -3.21 -2.82
N ASN A 218 16.11 -2.11 -2.16
CA ASN A 218 15.96 -2.08 -0.70
C ASN A 218 14.74 -2.89 -0.22
N TYR A 219 13.66 -2.89 -1.00
CA TYR A 219 12.47 -3.70 -0.78
C TYR A 219 12.82 -5.19 -0.78
N LYS A 220 13.58 -5.63 -1.79
CA LYS A 220 14.14 -6.99 -1.93
C LYS A 220 15.22 -7.34 -0.90
N GLY A 221 15.68 -6.37 -0.10
CA GLY A 221 16.75 -6.55 0.89
C GLY A 221 18.14 -6.68 0.27
N LYS A 222 18.34 -6.16 -0.95
CA LYS A 222 19.54 -6.28 -1.78
C LYS A 222 20.28 -4.97 -2.03
N LEU A 223 19.79 -3.83 -1.54
CA LEU A 223 20.44 -2.53 -1.74
C LEU A 223 21.89 -2.48 -1.22
N LYS A 224 22.16 -3.14 -0.09
CA LYS A 224 23.49 -3.19 0.54
C LYS A 224 24.31 -4.43 0.15
N SER A 225 23.83 -5.22 -0.81
CA SER A 225 24.59 -6.36 -1.32
C SER A 225 25.86 -5.88 -2.03
N LYS A 226 26.90 -6.72 -2.00
CA LYS A 226 28.12 -6.48 -2.78
C LYS A 226 27.80 -6.56 -4.28
N SER A 227 28.61 -5.89 -5.10
CA SER A 227 28.44 -5.88 -6.56
C SER A 227 28.58 -7.26 -7.21
N ASP A 228 29.24 -8.21 -6.55
CA ASP A 228 29.42 -9.60 -6.99
C ASP A 228 28.39 -10.58 -6.39
N ASP A 229 27.40 -10.10 -5.61
CA ASP A 229 26.30 -10.94 -5.12
C ASP A 229 25.44 -11.42 -6.31
N VAL A 230 25.66 -12.67 -6.71
CA VAL A 230 25.01 -13.32 -7.85
C VAL A 230 23.48 -13.26 -7.73
N GLU A 231 22.92 -13.43 -6.53
CA GLU A 231 21.48 -13.40 -6.34
C GLU A 231 20.94 -11.96 -6.43
N ALA A 232 21.64 -10.98 -5.86
CA ALA A 232 21.27 -9.57 -6.04
C ALA A 232 21.26 -9.15 -7.52
N ASN A 233 22.30 -9.56 -8.25
CA ASN A 233 22.46 -9.29 -9.69
C ASN A 233 21.37 -9.99 -10.52
N LYS A 234 21.00 -11.21 -10.16
CA LYS A 234 19.88 -11.92 -10.80
C LYS A 234 18.56 -11.20 -10.56
N GLN A 235 18.28 -10.81 -9.33
CA GLN A 235 17.04 -10.13 -8.95
C GLN A 235 16.87 -8.78 -9.67
N ILE A 236 17.92 -7.96 -9.72
CA ILE A 236 17.86 -6.68 -10.43
C ILE A 236 17.70 -6.88 -11.94
N LYS A 237 18.36 -7.88 -12.53
CA LYS A 237 18.23 -8.20 -13.95
C LYS A 237 16.81 -8.64 -14.31
N ILE A 238 16.18 -9.47 -13.48
CA ILE A 238 14.79 -9.90 -13.68
C ILE A 238 13.85 -8.70 -13.58
N PHE A 239 14.01 -7.85 -12.56
CA PHE A 239 13.19 -6.65 -12.41
C PHE A 239 13.35 -5.69 -13.61
N LYS A 240 14.59 -5.38 -14.01
CA LYS A 240 14.88 -4.51 -15.14
C LYS A 240 14.31 -5.04 -16.45
N LYS A 241 14.43 -6.35 -16.71
CA LYS A 241 13.82 -6.99 -17.88
C LYS A 241 12.33 -6.65 -18.01
N TYR A 242 11.57 -6.70 -16.92
CA TYR A 242 10.15 -6.36 -16.96
C TYR A 242 9.90 -4.85 -17.06
N LEU A 243 10.70 -4.03 -16.36
CA LEU A 243 10.57 -2.59 -16.43
C LEU A 243 10.87 -2.05 -17.84
N ASP A 244 11.95 -2.53 -18.47
CA ASP A 244 12.38 -2.13 -19.81
C ASP A 244 11.28 -2.45 -20.84
N ALA A 245 10.66 -3.64 -20.75
CA ALA A 245 9.52 -4.00 -21.60
C ALA A 245 8.32 -3.04 -21.46
N LEU A 246 8.00 -2.62 -20.23
CA LEU A 246 6.93 -1.65 -19.98
C LEU A 246 7.27 -0.24 -20.49
N VAL A 247 8.55 0.15 -20.43
CA VAL A 247 9.02 1.44 -20.99
C VAL A 247 8.93 1.43 -22.51
N GLU A 248 9.36 0.36 -23.17
CA GLU A 248 9.26 0.20 -24.63
C GLU A 248 7.81 0.28 -25.11
N CYS A 249 6.89 -0.36 -24.40
CA CYS A 249 5.46 -0.31 -24.68
C CYS A 249 4.89 1.11 -24.73
N LYS A 250 5.38 2.03 -23.89
CA LYS A 250 4.93 3.44 -23.88
C LYS A 250 5.48 4.27 -25.03
N ASN A 251 6.62 3.88 -25.59
CA ASN A 251 7.22 4.60 -26.72
C ASN A 251 6.57 4.23 -28.07
N VAL A 252 5.71 3.21 -28.09
CA VAL A 252 5.02 2.71 -29.29
C VAL A 252 3.55 3.17 -29.35
N GLN A 253 3.03 3.76 -28.27
CA GLN A 253 1.67 4.31 -28.15
C GLN A 253 1.64 5.81 -28.44
#